data_AF-I2FVI6-F1
#
_entry.id   AF-I2FVI6-F1
#
_cell.length_a   1.000
_cell.length_b   1.000
_cell.length_c   1.000
_cell.angle_alpha   90.00
_cell.angle_beta   90.00
_cell.angle_gamma   90.00
#
_symmetry.space_group_name_H-M   'P 1'
#
loop_
_entity.id
_entity.type
_entity.pdbx_description
1 polymer ?
#
loop_
_entity_poly.entity_id
_entity_poly.type
_entity_poly.pdbx_seq_one_letter_code
_entity_poly.pdbx_strand_id
1 'polypeptide(L)'
;MSKADLPQWGRVLVAGGIDWPTLGRKASKAGPPLTVNPDHPDLPAPHILRSVSNVRMKRVFSSHSSCHAVLLSVDGDAYIIGRNEQGQCGLPIQRIPTSSKPSGPAVWDAYLLDPSTDFSPALPSGSKGQIVFAACGRSHTLLITSSGSVYSAGLNTSGQCAHPESQTVPIFTRIETAPFIKERDPIIAASCGLTFSMLLTASGKVYTMGSSEKGQLGNGRTGEHFTSSNRLAFNTFSEPFLVKQLADKKITQIACGQQHTIAMDEDGYVYVWGFGGYGRLGLGSQQDQLTPTLVPQFARENVVMRAKAIYAGPTNSAVVDGQSMFWLAGKWKTSGDGSAGQGFMTFKYLPDLMGVKITNAALGGVTLLCTAIEEASVVGEHGATMNICWGQNANCGELGLGEGKPRSATKPLRNETLDGIAIIDLAAGQNTTFYLARNLGERYGELPRWPEVVQSQEVCMVCGKEEGEGGEGDALLECEKCENPWHLGCLRPKLTEIPDGEWHCPNCTFPVGKSENGNSGSKRANDDGEEDQQDGGATTAKKRRA
;
A
#
# COMPACT_ATOMS: atom_id res chain seq x y z
N MET A 1 -1.50 -15.76 26.77
CA MET A 1 -2.72 -15.43 25.98
C MET A 1 -3.06 -16.58 25.06
N SER A 2 -4.35 -16.84 24.76
CA SER A 2 -4.67 -17.74 23.65
C SER A 2 -4.37 -17.03 22.32
N LYS A 3 -4.09 -17.76 21.23
CA LYS A 3 -3.87 -17.15 19.90
C LYS A 3 -5.05 -16.27 19.43
N ALA A 4 -6.26 -16.51 19.96
CA ALA A 4 -7.46 -15.73 19.63
C ALA A 4 -7.48 -14.35 20.31
N ASP A 5 -6.72 -14.16 21.39
CA ASP A 5 -6.68 -12.90 22.15
C ASP A 5 -5.62 -11.93 21.63
N LEU A 6 -4.77 -12.36 20.70
CA LEU A 6 -3.69 -11.54 20.18
C LEU A 6 -4.25 -10.37 19.33
N PRO A 7 -3.63 -9.18 19.41
CA PRO A 7 -3.98 -8.05 18.55
C PRO A 7 -4.03 -8.45 17.07
N GLN A 8 -5.15 -8.13 16.43
CA GLN A 8 -5.35 -8.26 14.98
C GLN A 8 -4.95 -6.97 14.23
N TRP A 9 -4.07 -6.18 14.83
CA TRP A 9 -3.50 -4.95 14.31
C TRP A 9 -1.99 -4.94 14.56
N GLY A 10 -1.28 -4.09 13.82
CA GLY A 10 0.17 -3.96 13.91
C GLY A 10 0.67 -2.57 13.53
N ARG A 11 1.96 -2.49 13.31
CA ARG A 11 2.74 -1.31 12.88
C ARG A 11 3.29 -1.55 11.49
N VAL A 12 3.43 -0.47 10.73
CA VAL A 12 3.90 -0.56 9.34
C VAL A 12 5.42 -0.62 9.34
N LEU A 13 5.96 -1.67 8.75
CA LEU A 13 7.38 -1.72 8.38
C LEU A 13 7.52 -1.45 6.89
N VAL A 14 8.63 -0.82 6.50
CA VAL A 14 8.98 -0.56 5.10
C VAL A 14 10.41 -1.03 4.81
N ALA A 15 10.60 -1.69 3.67
CA ALA A 15 11.90 -2.06 3.12
C ALA A 15 11.94 -1.75 1.63
N GLY A 16 13.13 -1.63 1.04
CA GLY A 16 13.29 -1.30 -0.36
C GLY A 16 13.45 0.19 -0.64
N GLY A 17 13.17 0.58 -1.87
CA GLY A 17 13.36 1.95 -2.33
C GLY A 17 12.23 2.85 -1.83
N ILE A 18 12.59 4.01 -1.32
CA ILE A 18 11.67 5.04 -0.81
C ILE A 18 11.83 6.38 -1.53
N ASP A 19 12.73 6.48 -2.51
CA ASP A 19 12.81 7.62 -3.44
C ASP A 19 11.70 7.52 -4.51
N TRP A 20 10.47 7.76 -4.08
CA TRP A 20 9.25 7.47 -4.83
C TRP A 20 9.26 7.95 -6.30
N PRO A 21 9.73 9.16 -6.63
CA PRO A 21 9.73 9.64 -8.01
C PRO A 21 10.68 8.88 -8.95
N THR A 22 11.76 8.29 -8.42
CA THR A 22 12.80 7.66 -9.25
C THR A 22 12.64 6.14 -9.36
N LEU A 23 11.87 5.51 -8.48
CA LEU A 23 11.67 4.05 -8.47
C LEU A 23 11.32 3.48 -9.85
N GLY A 24 12.07 2.46 -10.27
CA GLY A 24 11.85 1.78 -11.55
C GLY A 24 12.14 2.62 -12.80
N ARG A 25 12.76 3.81 -12.67
CA ARG A 25 13.25 4.61 -13.80
C ARG A 25 14.71 4.27 -14.10
N LYS A 26 15.12 4.50 -15.35
CA LYS A 26 16.53 4.47 -15.77
C LYS A 26 17.00 5.91 -15.98
N ALA A 27 18.30 6.15 -15.81
CA ALA A 27 18.89 7.42 -16.23
C ALA A 27 18.55 7.69 -17.70
N SER A 28 18.12 8.91 -18.02
CA SER A 28 17.88 9.27 -19.41
C SER A 28 19.22 9.38 -20.15
N LYS A 29 19.25 9.08 -21.45
CA LYS A 29 20.49 9.13 -22.26
C LYS A 29 21.15 10.53 -22.28
N ALA A 30 20.38 11.58 -21.99
CA ALA A 30 20.80 12.98 -22.02
C ALA A 30 20.78 13.66 -20.63
N GLY A 31 20.43 12.93 -19.57
CA GLY A 31 20.31 13.45 -18.22
C GLY A 31 21.43 12.94 -17.31
N PRO A 32 21.61 13.57 -16.13
CA PRO A 32 22.54 13.05 -15.14
C PRO A 32 22.16 11.61 -14.74
N PRO A 33 23.13 10.77 -14.33
CA PRO A 33 22.83 9.45 -13.79
C PRO A 33 21.83 9.57 -12.62
N LEU A 34 20.95 8.59 -12.49
CA LEU A 34 20.13 8.45 -11.28
C LEU A 34 21.10 8.16 -10.13
N THR A 35 21.31 9.15 -9.28
CA THR A 35 22.09 9.04 -8.05
C THR A 35 21.13 8.69 -6.92
N VAL A 36 21.59 7.89 -5.96
CA VAL A 36 20.82 7.59 -4.75
C VAL A 36 20.47 8.91 -4.07
N ASN A 37 19.20 9.12 -3.77
CA ASN A 37 18.76 10.29 -3.04
C ASN A 37 19.20 10.15 -1.57
N PRO A 38 20.14 10.96 -1.05
CA PRO A 38 20.64 10.80 0.31
C PRO A 38 19.56 11.06 1.36
N ASP A 39 18.54 11.87 1.03
CA ASP A 39 17.42 12.19 1.92
C ASP A 39 16.41 11.03 2.00
N HIS A 40 16.42 10.14 0.98
CA HIS A 40 15.53 8.98 0.86
C HIS A 40 16.30 7.77 0.29
N PRO A 41 17.26 7.21 1.05
CA PRO A 41 18.07 6.09 0.61
C PRO A 41 17.26 4.80 0.50
N ASP A 42 17.79 3.82 -0.22
CA ASP A 42 17.25 2.46 -0.22
C ASP A 42 17.38 1.83 1.17
N LEU A 43 16.30 1.18 1.65
CA LEU A 43 16.26 0.51 2.96
C LEU A 43 16.54 -1.00 2.80
N PRO A 44 17.74 -1.51 3.14
CA PRO A 44 18.10 -2.91 2.93
C PRO A 44 17.41 -3.88 3.90
N ALA A 45 16.87 -3.36 5.02
CA ALA A 45 16.14 -4.10 6.05
C ALA A 45 14.76 -3.45 6.28
N PRO A 46 13.79 -4.18 6.84
CA PRO A 46 12.52 -3.61 7.31
C PRO A 46 12.75 -2.57 8.43
N HIS A 47 12.22 -1.36 8.24
CA HIS A 47 12.23 -0.28 9.22
C HIS A 47 10.80 0.05 9.66
N ILE A 48 10.60 0.36 10.94
CA ILE A 48 9.34 0.92 11.44
C ILE A 48 9.11 2.29 10.79
N LEU A 49 7.97 2.48 10.13
CA LEU A 49 7.63 3.74 9.47
C LEU A 49 7.15 4.77 10.51
N ARG A 50 8.01 5.73 10.88
CA ARG A 50 7.76 6.69 11.97
C ARG A 50 6.49 7.51 11.78
N SER A 51 6.18 7.94 10.55
CA SER A 51 5.01 8.79 10.27
C SER A 51 3.67 8.18 10.73
N VAL A 52 3.59 6.86 10.88
CA VAL A 52 2.43 6.10 11.39
C VAL A 52 2.76 5.14 12.54
N SER A 53 3.93 5.28 13.18
CA SER A 53 4.35 4.45 14.33
C SER A 53 3.40 4.54 15.53
N ASN A 54 2.67 5.64 15.66
CA ASN A 54 1.66 5.85 16.70
C ASN A 54 0.28 5.29 16.35
N VAL A 55 0.09 4.76 15.13
CA VAL A 55 -1.22 4.35 14.61
C VAL A 55 -1.35 2.83 14.64
N ARG A 56 -2.51 2.34 15.06
CA ARG A 56 -2.84 0.90 14.99
C ARG A 56 -3.35 0.60 13.59
N MET A 57 -2.57 -0.14 12.82
CA MET A 57 -2.87 -0.46 11.44
C MET A 57 -3.44 -1.86 11.30
N LYS A 58 -4.40 -2.02 10.39
CA LYS A 58 -5.12 -3.27 10.15
C LYS A 58 -4.73 -3.92 8.83
N ARG A 59 -4.44 -3.11 7.80
CA ARG A 59 -4.14 -3.59 6.45
C ARG A 59 -3.15 -2.67 5.73
N VAL A 60 -2.35 -3.24 4.84
CA VAL A 60 -1.47 -2.51 3.93
C VAL A 60 -1.75 -2.92 2.48
N PHE A 61 -1.80 -1.96 1.56
CA PHE A 61 -2.12 -2.19 0.15
C PHE A 61 -1.09 -1.53 -0.76
N SER A 62 -0.59 -2.30 -1.72
CA SER A 62 0.34 -1.91 -2.77
C SER A 62 0.24 -2.95 -3.89
N SER A 63 1.01 -2.84 -4.97
CA SER A 63 1.03 -3.85 -6.02
C SER A 63 2.36 -3.91 -6.76
N HIS A 64 2.58 -5.00 -7.50
CA HIS A 64 3.74 -5.24 -8.36
C HIS A 64 4.10 -4.11 -9.33
N SER A 65 3.24 -3.11 -9.51
CA SER A 65 3.48 -1.99 -10.40
C SER A 65 3.26 -0.63 -9.77
N SER A 66 2.83 -0.55 -8.51
CA SER A 66 2.71 0.71 -7.79
C SER A 66 4.05 1.15 -7.19
N CYS A 67 4.25 2.47 -7.14
CA CYS A 67 5.27 3.13 -6.33
C CYS A 67 4.60 3.96 -5.22
N HIS A 68 3.44 3.51 -4.76
CA HIS A 68 2.62 4.12 -3.71
C HIS A 68 1.86 3.01 -2.97
N ALA A 69 1.38 3.32 -1.77
CA ALA A 69 0.66 2.40 -0.91
C ALA A 69 -0.44 3.11 -0.12
N VAL A 70 -1.45 2.33 0.26
CA VAL A 70 -2.53 2.73 1.17
C VAL A 70 -2.41 1.92 2.46
N LEU A 71 -2.47 2.59 3.60
CA LEU A 71 -2.37 1.98 4.94
C LEU A 71 -3.69 2.26 5.67
N LEU A 72 -4.38 1.22 6.13
CA LEU A 72 -5.68 1.38 6.79
C LEU A 72 -5.54 1.15 8.29
N SER A 73 -6.04 2.11 9.07
CA SER A 73 -6.10 2.00 10.53
C SER A 73 -7.23 1.07 10.99
N VAL A 74 -7.20 0.66 12.26
CA VAL A 74 -8.31 -0.06 12.89
C VAL A 74 -9.59 0.78 13.00
N ASP A 75 -9.46 2.10 12.97
CA ASP A 75 -10.54 3.07 13.13
C ASP A 75 -11.23 3.41 11.78
N GLY A 76 -10.72 2.85 10.68
CA GLY A 76 -11.24 3.07 9.32
C GLY A 76 -10.68 4.31 8.63
N ASP A 77 -9.64 4.92 9.20
CA ASP A 77 -8.90 6.02 8.60
C ASP A 77 -7.91 5.47 7.55
N ALA A 78 -7.79 6.15 6.42
CA ALA A 78 -6.91 5.76 5.32
C ALA A 78 -5.73 6.71 5.20
N TYR A 79 -4.52 6.16 5.23
CA TYR A 79 -3.28 6.87 5.00
C TYR A 79 -2.72 6.51 3.63
N ILE A 80 -2.09 7.47 2.96
CA ILE A 80 -1.47 7.26 1.65
C ILE A 80 -0.02 7.74 1.64
N ILE A 81 0.84 7.00 0.94
CA ILE A 81 2.27 7.29 0.84
C ILE A 81 2.79 6.91 -0.55
N GLY A 82 3.76 7.66 -1.06
CA GLY A 82 4.50 7.34 -2.28
C GLY A 82 4.25 8.30 -3.46
N ARG A 83 4.55 7.82 -4.68
CA ARG A 83 4.55 8.63 -5.91
C ARG A 83 3.15 9.16 -6.22
N ASN A 84 3.05 10.46 -6.55
CA ASN A 84 1.78 11.13 -6.87
C ASN A 84 1.77 11.92 -8.20
N GLU A 85 2.64 11.57 -9.14
CA GLU A 85 2.79 12.32 -10.41
C GLU A 85 1.54 12.33 -11.31
N GLN A 86 0.65 11.37 -11.14
CA GLN A 86 -0.61 11.25 -11.89
C GLN A 86 -1.84 11.49 -10.99
N GLY A 87 -1.64 11.98 -9.76
CA GLY A 87 -2.73 12.12 -8.78
C GLY A 87 -3.19 10.80 -8.16
N GLN A 88 -2.40 9.72 -8.26
CA GLN A 88 -2.78 8.41 -7.75
C GLN A 88 -2.89 8.34 -6.22
N CYS A 89 -2.32 9.31 -5.51
CA CYS A 89 -2.54 9.47 -4.08
C CYS A 89 -3.83 10.23 -3.74
N GLY A 90 -4.61 10.65 -4.75
CA GLY A 90 -5.83 11.44 -4.54
C GLY A 90 -5.58 12.84 -3.98
N LEU A 91 -4.35 13.34 -4.14
CA LEU A 91 -3.93 14.66 -3.69
C LEU A 91 -3.53 15.52 -4.90
N PRO A 92 -3.71 16.86 -4.83
CA PRO A 92 -3.32 17.77 -5.90
C PRO A 92 -1.87 17.55 -6.35
N ILE A 93 -1.66 17.53 -7.68
CA ILE A 93 -0.34 17.37 -8.27
C ILE A 93 0.45 18.68 -8.09
N GLN A 94 1.32 18.74 -7.09
CA GLN A 94 2.21 19.87 -6.88
C GLN A 94 3.34 19.84 -7.92
N ARG A 95 3.32 20.77 -8.89
CA ARG A 95 4.38 20.87 -9.91
C ARG A 95 5.66 21.40 -9.26
N ILE A 96 6.70 20.55 -9.21
CA ILE A 96 8.02 20.96 -8.75
C ILE A 96 8.75 21.65 -9.94
N PRO A 97 9.39 22.82 -9.74
CA PRO A 97 10.18 23.49 -10.78
C PRO A 97 11.27 22.58 -11.36
N THR A 98 11.54 22.71 -12.66
CA THR A 98 12.43 21.84 -13.44
C THR A 98 13.92 21.86 -13.02
N SER A 99 14.32 22.72 -12.07
CA SER A 99 15.73 22.93 -11.69
C SER A 99 16.21 22.11 -10.49
N SER A 100 15.35 21.36 -9.78
CA SER A 100 15.72 20.66 -8.54
C SER A 100 15.63 19.13 -8.65
N LYS A 101 16.73 18.46 -9.04
CA LYS A 101 16.89 16.98 -9.05
C LYS A 101 15.77 16.24 -9.83
N PRO A 102 15.81 14.91 -10.04
CA PRO A 102 14.64 14.18 -10.55
C PRO A 102 13.57 14.04 -9.45
N SER A 103 13.05 15.15 -8.93
CA SER A 103 11.97 15.14 -7.95
C SER A 103 10.63 15.33 -8.66
N GLY A 104 9.84 14.27 -8.71
CA GLY A 104 8.43 14.32 -9.10
C GLY A 104 7.54 14.46 -7.87
N PRO A 105 6.28 14.91 -8.00
CA PRO A 105 5.35 14.97 -6.88
C PRO A 105 5.21 13.61 -6.18
N ALA A 106 5.43 13.60 -4.86
CA ALA A 106 5.33 12.43 -4.01
C ALA A 106 4.85 12.81 -2.60
N VAL A 107 4.29 11.82 -1.91
CA VAL A 107 3.85 11.88 -0.52
C VAL A 107 4.89 11.13 0.30
N TRP A 108 5.81 11.86 0.94
CA TRP A 108 6.99 11.30 1.59
C TRP A 108 6.66 10.63 2.92
N ASP A 109 5.88 11.32 3.74
CA ASP A 109 5.29 10.79 4.96
C ASP A 109 3.87 10.30 4.70
N ALA A 110 3.45 9.27 5.42
CA ALA A 110 2.09 8.75 5.30
C ALA A 110 1.07 9.84 5.68
N TYR A 111 0.32 10.29 4.68
CA TYR A 111 -0.67 11.36 4.79
C TYR A 111 -2.03 10.77 5.13
N LEU A 112 -2.65 11.25 6.21
CA LEU A 112 -4.03 10.91 6.57
C LEU A 112 -4.99 11.63 5.62
N LEU A 113 -5.76 10.87 4.84
CA LEU A 113 -6.76 11.43 3.93
C LEU A 113 -7.89 12.09 4.72
N ASP A 114 -8.20 13.34 4.39
CA ASP A 114 -9.29 14.11 4.97
C ASP A 114 -10.62 13.68 4.32
N PRO A 115 -11.58 13.12 5.08
CA PRO A 115 -12.87 12.66 4.56
C PRO A 115 -13.70 13.74 3.85
N SER A 116 -13.45 15.01 4.14
CA SER A 116 -14.21 16.15 3.65
C SER A 116 -13.61 16.82 2.42
N THR A 117 -12.27 16.85 2.30
CA THR A 117 -11.59 17.59 1.21
C THR A 117 -10.97 16.69 0.15
N ASP A 118 -10.56 15.48 0.50
CA ASP A 118 -9.83 14.61 -0.43
C ASP A 118 -10.75 13.68 -1.22
N PHE A 119 -12.06 13.75 -0.94
CA PHE A 119 -13.10 12.92 -1.54
C PHE A 119 -14.17 13.78 -2.21
N SER A 120 -14.65 13.32 -3.37
CA SER A 120 -15.75 13.93 -4.11
C SER A 120 -16.79 12.89 -4.52
N PRO A 121 -18.03 12.94 -3.97
CA PRO A 121 -18.41 13.77 -2.81
C PRO A 121 -17.65 13.36 -1.55
N ALA A 122 -17.62 14.24 -0.55
CA ALA A 122 -17.09 13.95 0.78
C ALA A 122 -17.63 12.61 1.33
N LEU A 123 -16.80 11.90 2.10
CA LEU A 123 -17.19 10.63 2.69
C LEU A 123 -18.37 10.83 3.66
N PRO A 124 -19.35 9.91 3.66
CA PRO A 124 -20.43 9.95 4.63
C PRO A 124 -19.90 9.89 6.06
N SER A 125 -20.51 10.64 6.99
CA SER A 125 -20.17 10.53 8.41
C SER A 125 -20.51 9.15 8.98
N GLY A 126 -19.79 8.76 10.03
CA GLY A 126 -20.00 7.49 10.73
C GLY A 126 -19.43 6.28 9.98
N SER A 127 -19.92 5.08 10.32
CA SER A 127 -19.34 3.83 9.83
C SER A 127 -19.36 3.71 8.31
N LYS A 128 -20.39 4.24 7.63
CA LYS A 128 -20.56 4.14 6.17
C LYS A 128 -19.43 4.79 5.36
N GLY A 129 -18.77 5.80 5.90
CA GLY A 129 -17.63 6.45 5.25
C GLY A 129 -16.28 5.80 5.52
N GLN A 130 -16.19 4.85 6.47
CA GLN A 130 -14.93 4.19 6.80
C GLN A 130 -14.39 3.45 5.59
N ILE A 131 -13.11 3.64 5.29
CA ILE A 131 -12.43 2.90 4.22
C ILE A 131 -12.03 1.53 4.76
N VAL A 132 -12.44 0.47 4.07
CA VAL A 132 -12.24 -0.92 4.51
C VAL A 132 -11.35 -1.74 3.57
N PHE A 133 -11.13 -1.25 2.36
CA PHE A 133 -10.29 -1.92 1.36
C PHE A 133 -9.69 -0.90 0.39
N ALA A 134 -8.53 -1.22 -0.17
CA ALA A 134 -7.90 -0.44 -1.23
C ALA A 134 -7.26 -1.32 -2.30
N ALA A 135 -7.03 -0.77 -3.48
CA ALA A 135 -6.26 -1.41 -4.54
C ALA A 135 -5.41 -0.38 -5.29
N CYS A 136 -4.11 -0.67 -5.44
CA CYS A 136 -3.15 0.20 -6.10
C CYS A 136 -2.78 -0.37 -7.47
N GLY A 137 -2.99 0.39 -8.54
CA GLY A 137 -2.48 0.09 -9.87
C GLY A 137 -1.11 0.71 -10.12
N ARG A 138 -0.72 0.79 -11.40
CA ARG A 138 0.53 1.49 -11.81
C ARG A 138 0.54 2.95 -11.36
N SER A 139 -0.55 3.64 -11.65
CA SER A 139 -0.70 5.08 -11.48
C SER A 139 -2.14 5.47 -11.15
N HIS A 140 -2.90 4.58 -10.50
CA HIS A 140 -4.25 4.84 -10.04
C HIS A 140 -4.55 4.03 -8.78
N THR A 141 -5.53 4.48 -8.00
CA THR A 141 -5.92 3.87 -6.72
C THR A 141 -7.43 3.78 -6.64
N LEU A 142 -7.92 2.67 -6.08
CA LEU A 142 -9.31 2.49 -5.69
C LEU A 142 -9.41 2.36 -4.17
N LEU A 143 -10.36 3.05 -3.55
CA LEU A 143 -10.71 2.95 -2.14
C LEU A 143 -12.17 2.49 -2.02
N ILE A 144 -12.44 1.56 -1.11
CA ILE A 144 -13.77 1.01 -0.89
C ILE A 144 -14.23 1.35 0.51
N THR A 145 -15.41 1.95 0.63
CA THR A 145 -16.04 2.24 1.92
C THR A 145 -16.74 1.01 2.49
N SER A 146 -17.04 1.00 3.79
CA SER A 146 -17.81 -0.07 4.43
C SER A 146 -19.23 -0.24 3.86
N SER A 147 -19.79 0.80 3.23
CA SER A 147 -21.06 0.74 2.52
C SER A 147 -20.95 0.13 1.12
N GLY A 148 -19.74 -0.25 0.69
CA GLY A 148 -19.45 -0.79 -0.63
C GLY A 148 -19.41 0.25 -1.75
N SER A 149 -19.30 1.54 -1.40
CA SER A 149 -19.05 2.60 -2.39
C SER A 149 -17.57 2.62 -2.76
N VAL A 150 -17.28 2.91 -4.02
CA VAL A 150 -15.91 2.92 -4.53
C VAL A 150 -15.53 4.33 -4.94
N TYR A 151 -14.34 4.75 -4.52
CA TYR A 151 -13.70 6.01 -4.89
C TYR A 151 -12.42 5.73 -5.64
N SER A 152 -12.11 6.53 -6.66
CA SER A 152 -10.93 6.32 -7.50
C SER A 152 -10.18 7.63 -7.76
N ALA A 153 -8.86 7.53 -7.90
CA ALA A 153 -7.98 8.64 -8.23
C ALA A 153 -6.79 8.16 -9.08
N GLY A 154 -6.14 9.08 -9.79
CA GLY A 154 -4.95 8.83 -10.60
C GLY A 154 -5.18 8.90 -12.11
N LEU A 155 -4.27 8.29 -12.87
CA LEU A 155 -4.30 8.23 -14.33
C LEU A 155 -5.59 7.57 -14.83
N ASN A 156 -6.29 8.21 -15.78
CA ASN A 156 -7.58 7.72 -16.31
C ASN A 156 -7.66 7.70 -17.85
N THR A 157 -6.52 7.66 -18.53
CA THR A 157 -6.45 7.70 -20.00
C THR A 157 -7.02 6.45 -20.69
N SER A 158 -7.29 5.39 -19.92
CA SER A 158 -7.94 4.17 -20.41
C SER A 158 -9.28 3.91 -19.73
N GLY A 159 -9.80 4.85 -18.92
CA GLY A 159 -11.01 4.65 -18.12
C GLY A 159 -10.82 3.77 -16.88
N GLN A 160 -9.57 3.51 -16.46
CA GLN A 160 -9.27 2.60 -15.35
C GLN A 160 -9.73 3.09 -13.97
N CYS A 161 -10.08 4.38 -13.84
CA CYS A 161 -10.68 4.95 -12.64
C CYS A 161 -12.22 4.92 -12.66
N ALA A 162 -12.84 4.31 -13.67
CA ALA A 162 -14.29 4.25 -13.81
C ALA A 162 -15.01 5.60 -14.05
N HIS A 163 -14.28 6.57 -14.59
CA HIS A 163 -14.80 7.90 -14.94
C HIS A 163 -14.66 8.13 -16.44
N PRO A 164 -15.41 9.08 -17.04
CA PRO A 164 -15.18 9.50 -18.42
C PRO A 164 -13.69 9.74 -18.67
N GLU A 165 -13.18 9.26 -19.80
CA GLU A 165 -11.75 9.30 -20.10
C GLU A 165 -11.19 10.71 -19.94
N SER A 166 -10.12 10.80 -19.16
CA SER A 166 -9.43 12.03 -18.84
C SER A 166 -7.94 11.73 -18.66
N GLN A 167 -7.10 12.76 -18.59
CA GLN A 167 -5.69 12.52 -18.24
C GLN A 167 -5.58 11.91 -16.84
N THR A 168 -6.20 12.57 -15.85
CA THR A 168 -6.16 12.17 -14.45
C THR A 168 -7.50 12.45 -13.76
N VAL A 169 -7.72 11.76 -12.64
CA VAL A 169 -8.74 12.01 -11.64
C VAL A 169 -7.98 12.48 -10.38
N PRO A 170 -7.97 13.80 -10.08
CA PRO A 170 -6.96 14.39 -9.18
C PRO A 170 -7.22 14.14 -7.69
N ILE A 171 -8.47 13.89 -7.31
CA ILE A 171 -8.90 13.57 -5.94
C ILE A 171 -9.77 12.31 -5.97
N PHE A 172 -9.94 11.65 -4.83
CA PHE A 172 -10.75 10.44 -4.77
C PHE A 172 -12.20 10.73 -5.14
N THR A 173 -12.61 10.31 -6.33
CA THR A 173 -13.93 10.61 -6.87
C THR A 173 -14.78 9.35 -6.90
N ARG A 174 -15.99 9.43 -6.35
CA ARG A 174 -16.90 8.27 -6.23
C ARG A 174 -17.38 7.80 -7.60
N ILE A 175 -17.38 6.50 -7.82
CA ILE A 175 -17.97 5.88 -8.99
C ILE A 175 -19.51 5.94 -8.84
N GLU A 176 -20.17 6.73 -9.69
CA GLU A 176 -21.62 6.95 -9.62
C GLU A 176 -22.42 6.06 -10.58
N THR A 177 -21.78 5.52 -11.62
CA THR A 177 -22.46 4.79 -12.69
C THR A 177 -21.86 3.41 -12.89
N ALA A 178 -22.61 2.38 -12.51
CA ALA A 178 -22.34 0.98 -12.83
C ALA A 178 -23.58 0.10 -12.59
N PRO A 179 -23.66 -1.10 -13.18
CA PRO A 179 -24.78 -2.01 -12.93
C PRO A 179 -24.92 -2.43 -11.45
N PHE A 180 -23.81 -2.67 -10.73
CA PHE A 180 -23.85 -3.06 -9.32
C PHE A 180 -24.47 -1.98 -8.41
N ILE A 181 -24.37 -0.70 -8.79
CA ILE A 181 -25.01 0.41 -8.07
C ILE A 181 -26.53 0.33 -8.22
N LYS A 182 -27.02 0.08 -9.44
CA LYS A 182 -28.44 -0.09 -9.72
C LYS A 182 -29.02 -1.32 -9.00
N GLU A 183 -28.23 -2.39 -8.94
CA GLU A 183 -28.57 -3.64 -8.26
C GLU A 183 -28.42 -3.56 -6.72
N ARG A 184 -27.83 -2.48 -6.19
CA ARG A 184 -27.50 -2.30 -4.76
C ARG A 184 -26.63 -3.43 -4.21
N ASP A 185 -25.71 -3.94 -5.02
CA ASP A 185 -24.77 -4.99 -4.65
C ASP A 185 -23.42 -4.35 -4.27
N PRO A 186 -23.08 -4.31 -2.96
CA PRO A 186 -21.92 -3.54 -2.49
C PRO A 186 -20.60 -4.16 -2.96
N ILE A 187 -19.62 -3.31 -3.28
CA ILE A 187 -18.25 -3.77 -3.59
C ILE A 187 -17.53 -4.13 -2.29
N ILE A 188 -16.84 -5.27 -2.27
CA ILE A 188 -16.10 -5.77 -1.10
C ILE A 188 -14.59 -5.87 -1.33
N ALA A 189 -14.15 -5.96 -2.58
CA ALA A 189 -12.74 -6.00 -2.93
C ALA A 189 -12.50 -5.41 -4.32
N ALA A 190 -11.26 -5.00 -4.55
CA ALA A 190 -10.80 -4.52 -5.84
C ALA A 190 -9.38 -5.02 -6.13
N SER A 191 -8.98 -4.98 -7.39
CA SER A 191 -7.61 -5.22 -7.81
C SER A 191 -7.29 -4.41 -9.07
N CYS A 192 -6.05 -3.95 -9.21
CA CYS A 192 -5.65 -3.01 -10.25
C CYS A 192 -4.45 -3.53 -11.02
N GLY A 193 -4.51 -3.48 -12.35
CA GLY A 193 -3.37 -3.75 -13.22
C GLY A 193 -2.67 -2.46 -13.68
N LEU A 194 -2.07 -2.48 -14.87
CA LEU A 194 -1.41 -1.28 -15.41
C LEU A 194 -2.40 -0.19 -15.84
N THR A 195 -3.43 -0.60 -16.59
CA THR A 195 -4.37 0.28 -17.29
C THR A 195 -5.81 -0.20 -17.14
N PHE A 196 -6.07 -1.04 -16.14
CA PHE A 196 -7.38 -1.63 -15.89
C PHE A 196 -7.60 -1.91 -14.40
N SER A 197 -8.86 -2.10 -14.04
CA SER A 197 -9.30 -2.39 -12.67
C SER A 197 -10.37 -3.46 -12.66
N MET A 198 -10.45 -4.19 -11.54
CA MET A 198 -11.49 -5.15 -11.22
C MET A 198 -12.16 -4.79 -9.90
N LEU A 199 -13.46 -5.05 -9.84
CA LEU A 199 -14.28 -4.94 -8.64
C LEU A 199 -14.98 -6.26 -8.38
N LEU A 200 -15.02 -6.67 -7.11
CA LEU A 200 -15.75 -7.84 -6.63
C LEU A 200 -16.90 -7.38 -5.74
N THR A 201 -18.12 -7.81 -6.06
CA THR A 201 -19.30 -7.51 -5.26
C THR A 201 -19.52 -8.52 -4.13
N ALA A 202 -20.34 -8.18 -3.14
CA ALA A 202 -20.72 -9.07 -2.05
C ALA A 202 -21.48 -10.32 -2.53
N SER A 203 -22.22 -10.23 -3.63
CA SER A 203 -22.88 -11.40 -4.24
C SER A 203 -21.90 -12.31 -5.02
N GLY A 204 -20.64 -11.92 -5.16
CA GLY A 204 -19.60 -12.68 -5.87
C GLY A 204 -19.52 -12.39 -7.37
N LYS A 205 -20.11 -11.28 -7.84
CA LYS A 205 -20.00 -10.84 -9.24
C LYS A 205 -18.71 -10.05 -9.46
N VAL A 206 -18.13 -10.21 -10.66
CA VAL A 206 -16.90 -9.53 -11.05
C VAL A 206 -17.19 -8.49 -12.14
N TYR A 207 -16.75 -7.27 -11.89
CA TYR A 207 -16.82 -6.16 -12.85
C TYR A 207 -15.42 -5.71 -13.25
N THR A 208 -15.26 -5.32 -14.51
CA THR A 208 -13.97 -4.85 -15.07
C THR A 208 -14.14 -3.51 -15.78
N MET A 209 -13.10 -2.71 -15.79
CA MET A 209 -13.00 -1.43 -16.49
C MET A 209 -11.56 -1.14 -16.91
N GLY A 210 -11.34 -0.24 -17.85
CA GLY A 210 -10.03 0.12 -18.36
C GLY A 210 -9.75 -0.36 -19.79
N SER A 211 -8.48 -0.64 -20.08
CA SER A 211 -8.02 -1.13 -21.38
C SER A 211 -8.32 -2.62 -21.61
N SER A 212 -8.75 -2.99 -22.83
CA SER A 212 -8.92 -4.39 -23.28
C SER A 212 -7.78 -4.93 -24.14
N GLU A 213 -6.62 -4.27 -24.20
CA GLU A 213 -5.51 -4.57 -25.13
C GLU A 213 -5.12 -6.06 -25.26
N LYS A 214 -5.08 -6.79 -24.15
CA LYS A 214 -4.70 -8.21 -24.06
C LYS A 214 -5.86 -9.10 -23.64
N GLY A 215 -7.08 -8.58 -23.69
CA GLY A 215 -8.27 -9.26 -23.18
C GLY A 215 -8.35 -9.31 -21.65
N GLN A 216 -7.56 -8.50 -20.93
CA GLN A 216 -7.52 -8.49 -19.46
C GLN A 216 -8.86 -8.14 -18.78
N LEU A 217 -9.82 -7.60 -19.54
CA LEU A 217 -11.19 -7.36 -19.05
C LEU A 217 -12.12 -8.57 -19.19
N GLY A 218 -11.71 -9.66 -19.85
CA GLY A 218 -12.47 -10.92 -19.87
C GLY A 218 -13.77 -10.89 -20.67
N ASN A 219 -13.97 -9.92 -21.58
CA ASN A 219 -15.20 -9.74 -22.36
C ASN A 219 -15.19 -10.43 -23.73
N GLY A 220 -14.18 -11.24 -24.03
CA GLY A 220 -14.03 -11.98 -25.29
C GLY A 220 -13.52 -11.17 -26.47
N ARG A 221 -13.11 -9.91 -26.29
CA ARG A 221 -12.63 -9.05 -27.38
C ARG A 221 -11.61 -8.02 -26.94
N THR A 222 -10.63 -7.73 -27.80
CA THR A 222 -9.66 -6.65 -27.58
C THR A 222 -10.14 -5.31 -28.16
N GLY A 223 -11.05 -5.36 -29.14
CA GLY A 223 -11.57 -4.16 -29.80
C GLY A 223 -10.52 -3.42 -30.62
N GLU A 224 -9.57 -4.16 -31.18
CA GLU A 224 -8.49 -3.61 -31.99
C GLU A 224 -9.02 -2.88 -33.23
N HIS A 225 -8.57 -1.64 -33.43
CA HIS A 225 -8.95 -0.81 -34.57
C HIS A 225 -7.83 0.18 -34.92
N PHE A 226 -7.77 0.57 -36.19
CA PHE A 226 -6.81 1.56 -36.67
C PHE A 226 -7.37 2.97 -36.45
N THR A 227 -6.64 3.80 -35.69
CA THR A 227 -6.99 5.23 -35.50
C THR A 227 -6.30 6.13 -36.53
N SER A 228 -5.20 5.65 -37.12
CA SER A 228 -4.53 6.21 -38.28
C SER A 228 -3.72 5.12 -38.98
N SER A 229 -3.14 5.40 -40.15
CA SER A 229 -2.52 4.42 -41.05
C SER A 229 -1.49 3.48 -40.41
N ASN A 230 -0.90 3.85 -39.26
CA ASN A 230 0.07 3.03 -38.53
C ASN A 230 -0.18 2.96 -37.00
N ARG A 231 -1.35 3.40 -36.50
CA ARG A 231 -1.63 3.41 -35.05
C ARG A 231 -2.79 2.47 -34.71
N LEU A 232 -2.44 1.30 -34.20
CA LEU A 232 -3.37 0.36 -33.60
C LEU A 232 -3.81 0.91 -32.23
N ALA A 233 -5.12 0.98 -32.01
CA ALA A 233 -5.72 1.26 -30.73
C ALA A 233 -6.61 0.08 -30.32
N PHE A 234 -6.96 0.05 -29.05
CA PHE A 234 -7.79 -0.98 -28.44
C PHE A 234 -8.97 -0.32 -27.74
N ASN A 235 -10.03 -1.08 -27.51
CA ASN A 235 -11.16 -0.54 -26.77
C ASN A 235 -10.78 -0.28 -25.31
N THR A 236 -11.43 0.74 -24.79
CA THR A 236 -11.36 1.18 -23.40
C THR A 236 -12.78 1.27 -22.87
N PHE A 237 -12.95 0.94 -21.59
CA PHE A 237 -14.26 0.88 -20.96
C PHE A 237 -14.22 1.64 -19.64
N SER A 238 -14.71 2.87 -19.65
CA SER A 238 -14.84 3.69 -18.44
C SER A 238 -15.99 3.23 -17.54
N GLU A 239 -17.08 2.68 -18.07
CA GLU A 239 -18.15 2.15 -17.21
C GLU A 239 -17.83 0.70 -16.82
N PRO A 240 -17.81 0.34 -15.52
CA PRO A 240 -17.61 -1.03 -15.09
C PRO A 240 -18.69 -1.95 -15.66
N PHE A 241 -18.28 -3.04 -16.31
CA PHE A 241 -19.20 -4.03 -16.86
C PHE A 241 -18.98 -5.41 -16.26
N LEU A 242 -20.05 -6.20 -16.19
CA LEU A 242 -20.05 -7.56 -15.66
C LEU A 242 -19.27 -8.51 -16.58
N VAL A 243 -18.35 -9.29 -16.00
CA VAL A 243 -17.68 -10.40 -16.69
C VAL A 243 -18.65 -11.57 -16.79
N LYS A 244 -19.39 -11.65 -17.91
CA LYS A 244 -20.54 -12.55 -18.08
C LYS A 244 -20.22 -14.03 -17.87
N GLN A 245 -19.02 -14.47 -18.21
CA GLN A 245 -18.57 -15.85 -18.08
C GLN A 245 -18.39 -16.31 -16.63
N LEU A 246 -18.36 -15.38 -15.67
CA LEU A 246 -18.33 -15.68 -14.23
C LEU A 246 -19.66 -15.33 -13.54
N ALA A 247 -20.69 -14.94 -14.29
CA ALA A 247 -21.93 -14.42 -13.70
C ALA A 247 -22.73 -15.47 -12.92
N ASP A 248 -22.55 -16.75 -13.22
CA ASP A 248 -23.15 -17.90 -12.53
C ASP A 248 -22.24 -18.48 -11.44
N LYS A 249 -21.07 -17.87 -11.19
CA LYS A 249 -20.11 -18.28 -10.16
C LYS A 249 -20.13 -17.29 -9.01
N LYS A 250 -19.91 -17.78 -7.80
CA LYS A 250 -19.71 -16.94 -6.62
C LYS A 250 -18.22 -16.73 -6.39
N ILE A 251 -17.68 -15.67 -6.99
CA ILE A 251 -16.26 -15.32 -6.84
C ILE A 251 -16.02 -14.81 -5.42
N THR A 252 -14.91 -15.25 -4.81
CA THR A 252 -14.51 -14.89 -3.45
C THR A 252 -13.19 -14.12 -3.41
N GLN A 253 -12.35 -14.25 -4.44
CA GLN A 253 -11.10 -13.51 -4.55
C GLN A 253 -10.80 -13.14 -6.01
N ILE A 254 -10.15 -11.99 -6.19
CA ILE A 254 -9.66 -11.47 -7.47
C ILE A 254 -8.24 -10.93 -7.30
N ALA A 255 -7.40 -11.09 -8.32
CA ALA A 255 -6.10 -10.41 -8.40
C ALA A 255 -5.73 -10.08 -9.86
N CYS A 256 -5.08 -8.95 -10.03
CA CYS A 256 -4.62 -8.43 -11.32
C CYS A 256 -3.10 -8.50 -11.34
N GLY A 257 -2.56 -9.00 -12.45
CA GLY A 257 -1.20 -8.67 -12.84
C GLY A 257 -1.16 -7.42 -13.71
N GLN A 258 -0.06 -7.22 -14.44
CA GLN A 258 0.05 -6.05 -15.33
C GLN A 258 -1.03 -6.00 -16.42
N GLN A 259 -1.26 -7.12 -17.09
CA GLN A 259 -2.18 -7.26 -18.22
C GLN A 259 -2.88 -8.64 -18.21
N HIS A 260 -2.98 -9.27 -17.04
CA HIS A 260 -3.68 -10.54 -16.86
C HIS A 260 -4.41 -10.53 -15.53
N THR A 261 -5.28 -11.50 -15.36
CA THR A 261 -6.19 -11.59 -14.24
C THR A 261 -6.31 -13.02 -13.77
N ILE A 262 -6.49 -13.18 -12.46
CA ILE A 262 -6.84 -14.44 -11.81
C ILE A 262 -8.01 -14.20 -10.84
N ALA A 263 -8.97 -15.12 -10.81
CA ALA A 263 -10.12 -15.10 -9.91
C ALA A 263 -10.34 -16.50 -9.32
N MET A 264 -10.92 -16.55 -8.12
CA MET A 264 -11.22 -17.80 -7.41
C MET A 264 -12.66 -17.77 -6.89
N ASP A 265 -13.39 -18.85 -7.07
CA ASP A 265 -14.75 -19.01 -6.53
C ASP A 265 -14.78 -19.62 -5.13
N GLU A 266 -15.98 -19.77 -4.56
CA GLU A 266 -16.17 -20.33 -3.20
C GLU A 266 -15.81 -21.82 -3.09
N ASP A 267 -15.74 -22.54 -4.20
CA ASP A 267 -15.38 -23.95 -4.27
C ASP A 267 -13.88 -24.17 -4.51
N GLY A 268 -13.10 -23.08 -4.61
CA GLY A 268 -11.66 -23.10 -4.84
C GLY A 268 -11.26 -23.33 -6.30
N TYR A 269 -12.19 -23.20 -7.26
CA TYR A 269 -11.86 -23.20 -8.68
C TYR A 269 -11.19 -21.90 -9.06
N VAL A 270 -10.15 -22.00 -9.88
CA VAL A 270 -9.33 -20.86 -10.32
C VAL A 270 -9.58 -20.57 -11.79
N TYR A 271 -9.83 -19.30 -12.10
CA TYR A 271 -10.04 -18.80 -13.46
C TYR A 271 -8.96 -17.77 -13.80
N VAL A 272 -8.43 -17.84 -15.01
CA VAL A 272 -7.37 -16.94 -15.50
C VAL A 272 -7.71 -16.38 -16.88
N TRP A 273 -7.31 -15.14 -17.15
CA TRP A 273 -7.45 -14.54 -18.49
C TRP A 273 -6.52 -13.32 -18.69
N GLY A 274 -6.50 -12.79 -19.90
CA GLY A 274 -5.63 -11.70 -20.34
C GLY A 274 -4.40 -12.20 -21.09
N PHE A 275 -3.27 -11.49 -20.91
CA PHE A 275 -2.03 -11.77 -21.62
C PHE A 275 -1.41 -13.12 -21.20
N GLY A 276 -1.17 -14.02 -22.16
CA GLY A 276 -0.62 -15.36 -21.97
C GLY A 276 0.91 -15.43 -21.93
N GLY A 277 1.59 -14.38 -22.41
CA GLY A 277 3.04 -14.36 -22.55
C GLY A 277 3.80 -14.72 -21.27
N TYR A 278 4.91 -15.47 -21.43
CA TYR A 278 5.71 -16.07 -20.35
C TYR A 278 5.02 -17.20 -19.57
N GLY A 279 3.82 -17.64 -19.98
CA GLY A 279 3.08 -18.72 -19.31
C GLY A 279 2.33 -18.26 -18.06
N ARG A 280 2.13 -16.95 -17.87
CA ARG A 280 1.55 -16.39 -16.64
C ARG A 280 0.14 -16.88 -16.32
N LEU A 281 -0.60 -17.35 -17.31
CA LEU A 281 -1.94 -17.95 -17.09
C LEU A 281 -1.87 -19.39 -16.57
N GLY A 282 -0.73 -20.08 -16.68
CA GLY A 282 -0.61 -21.45 -16.17
C GLY A 282 -1.43 -22.50 -16.94
N LEU A 283 -1.85 -22.21 -18.18
CA LEU A 283 -2.71 -23.09 -19.00
C LEU A 283 -1.93 -24.03 -19.93
N GLY A 284 -0.63 -24.16 -19.74
CA GLY A 284 0.25 -24.98 -20.60
C GLY A 284 0.60 -24.33 -21.94
N SER A 285 0.20 -23.07 -22.17
CA SER A 285 0.51 -22.31 -23.38
C SER A 285 0.77 -20.83 -23.06
N GLN A 286 1.27 -20.09 -24.05
CA GLN A 286 1.46 -18.63 -23.97
C GLN A 286 0.34 -17.85 -24.68
N GLN A 287 -0.74 -18.52 -25.08
CA GLN A 287 -1.84 -17.86 -25.80
C GLN A 287 -2.65 -16.98 -24.86
N ASP A 288 -2.96 -15.76 -25.32
CA ASP A 288 -3.86 -14.85 -24.64
C ASP A 288 -5.25 -15.49 -24.51
N GLN A 289 -5.88 -15.29 -23.37
CA GLN A 289 -7.26 -15.73 -23.13
C GLN A 289 -8.13 -14.51 -22.97
N LEU A 290 -9.08 -14.32 -23.90
CA LEU A 290 -9.94 -13.13 -23.89
C LEU A 290 -11.15 -13.27 -22.96
N THR A 291 -11.36 -14.48 -22.40
CA THR A 291 -12.41 -14.80 -21.45
C THR A 291 -11.84 -15.59 -20.26
N PRO A 292 -12.43 -15.47 -19.07
CA PRO A 292 -12.09 -16.31 -17.93
C PRO A 292 -12.04 -17.78 -18.30
N THR A 293 -10.89 -18.41 -18.06
CA THR A 293 -10.63 -19.80 -18.42
C THR A 293 -10.26 -20.59 -17.17
N LEU A 294 -10.96 -21.70 -16.93
CA LEU A 294 -10.72 -22.56 -15.78
C LEU A 294 -9.32 -23.19 -15.83
N VAL A 295 -8.59 -23.15 -14.72
CA VAL A 295 -7.29 -23.80 -14.57
C VAL A 295 -7.51 -25.26 -14.13
N PRO A 296 -7.22 -26.27 -14.98
CA PRO A 296 -7.57 -27.65 -14.69
C PRO A 296 -6.88 -28.23 -13.44
N GLN A 297 -5.71 -27.69 -13.07
CA GLN A 297 -4.96 -28.14 -11.89
C GLN A 297 -5.73 -27.94 -10.57
N PHE A 298 -6.57 -26.91 -10.48
CA PHE A 298 -7.36 -26.59 -9.29
C PHE A 298 -8.84 -27.00 -9.43
N ALA A 299 -9.21 -27.68 -10.51
CA ALA A 299 -10.55 -28.21 -10.75
C ALA A 299 -10.68 -29.71 -10.43
N ARG A 300 -9.78 -30.24 -9.60
CA ARG A 300 -9.69 -31.68 -9.29
C ARG A 300 -10.75 -32.11 -8.27
N GLU A 301 -11.02 -33.41 -8.25
CA GLU A 301 -11.94 -34.03 -7.28
C GLU A 301 -11.46 -33.88 -5.83
N ASN A 302 -10.14 -33.91 -5.60
CA ASN A 302 -9.58 -33.72 -4.27
C ASN A 302 -9.68 -32.24 -3.86
N VAL A 303 -10.74 -31.91 -3.10
CA VAL A 303 -11.06 -30.56 -2.62
C VAL A 303 -9.92 -29.94 -1.80
N VAL A 304 -9.14 -30.75 -1.07
CA VAL A 304 -8.02 -30.26 -0.25
C VAL A 304 -6.89 -29.67 -1.13
N MET A 305 -6.81 -30.06 -2.41
CA MET A 305 -5.82 -29.55 -3.37
C MET A 305 -6.33 -28.34 -4.16
N ARG A 306 -7.57 -27.89 -3.92
CA ARG A 306 -8.11 -26.69 -4.59
C ARG A 306 -7.52 -25.44 -3.97
N ALA A 307 -7.69 -24.33 -4.68
CA ALA A 307 -7.15 -23.05 -4.24
C ALA A 307 -7.84 -22.58 -2.96
N LYS A 308 -7.05 -21.99 -2.06
CA LYS A 308 -7.49 -21.28 -0.85
C LYS A 308 -7.18 -19.78 -0.95
N ALA A 309 -6.14 -19.42 -1.69
CA ALA A 309 -5.82 -18.03 -2.00
C ALA A 309 -5.12 -17.91 -3.37
N ILE A 310 -5.35 -16.80 -4.05
CA ILE A 310 -4.74 -16.44 -5.33
C ILE A 310 -4.02 -15.10 -5.23
N TYR A 311 -2.97 -14.97 -6.04
CA TYR A 311 -2.14 -13.77 -6.11
C TYR A 311 -1.63 -13.55 -7.53
N ALA A 312 -1.30 -12.32 -7.87
CA ALA A 312 -0.73 -11.97 -9.15
C ALA A 312 0.45 -11.02 -8.97
N GLY A 313 1.54 -11.32 -9.68
CA GLY A 313 2.63 -10.38 -9.89
C GLY A 313 2.57 -9.80 -11.31
N PRO A 314 3.66 -9.18 -11.78
CA PRO A 314 3.61 -8.46 -13.05
C PRO A 314 3.53 -9.42 -14.25
N THR A 315 4.25 -10.54 -14.15
CA THR A 315 4.38 -11.55 -15.21
C THR A 315 4.21 -12.98 -14.72
N ASN A 316 3.58 -13.14 -13.56
CA ASN A 316 3.35 -14.42 -12.90
C ASN A 316 2.04 -14.40 -12.12
N SER A 317 1.51 -15.59 -11.85
CA SER A 317 0.38 -15.81 -10.96
C SER A 317 0.76 -16.85 -9.93
N ALA A 318 0.24 -16.74 -8.73
CA ALA A 318 0.45 -17.71 -7.67
C ALA A 318 -0.86 -18.15 -7.03
N VAL A 319 -0.84 -19.36 -6.49
CA VAL A 319 -1.95 -19.97 -5.77
C VAL A 319 -1.41 -20.63 -4.51
N VAL A 320 -2.10 -20.42 -3.39
CA VAL A 320 -1.92 -21.24 -2.19
C VAL A 320 -3.11 -22.19 -2.12
N ASP A 321 -2.85 -23.50 -2.10
CA ASP A 321 -3.91 -24.52 -2.03
C ASP A 321 -4.39 -24.79 -0.60
N GLY A 322 -5.39 -25.67 -0.47
CA GLY A 322 -5.92 -26.11 0.82
C GLY A 322 -4.91 -26.87 1.71
N GLN A 323 -3.76 -27.30 1.17
CA GLN A 323 -2.65 -27.86 1.95
C GLN A 323 -1.62 -26.82 2.38
N SER A 324 -1.87 -25.54 2.08
CA SER A 324 -0.94 -24.42 2.28
C SER A 324 0.35 -24.56 1.47
N MET A 325 0.30 -25.22 0.30
CA MET A 325 1.41 -25.24 -0.65
C MET A 325 1.33 -24.06 -1.61
N PHE A 326 2.49 -23.47 -1.93
CA PHE A 326 2.61 -22.37 -2.88
C PHE A 326 2.91 -22.86 -4.29
N TRP A 327 2.04 -22.50 -5.22
CA TRP A 327 2.11 -22.80 -6.63
C TRP A 327 2.36 -21.52 -7.42
N LEU A 328 3.20 -21.59 -8.44
CA LEU A 328 3.59 -20.45 -9.26
C LEU A 328 3.50 -20.79 -10.74
N ALA A 329 3.01 -19.86 -11.55
CA ALA A 329 3.05 -19.90 -13.01
C ALA A 329 3.64 -18.58 -13.54
N GLY A 330 4.16 -18.61 -14.77
CA GLY A 330 4.74 -17.44 -15.42
C GLY A 330 6.24 -17.26 -15.18
N LYS A 331 6.69 -16.01 -15.31
CA LYS A 331 8.10 -15.61 -15.14
C LYS A 331 8.28 -14.83 -13.85
N TRP A 332 9.31 -15.17 -13.09
CA TRP A 332 9.75 -14.42 -11.91
C TRP A 332 11.27 -14.28 -11.77
N LYS A 333 12.05 -14.92 -12.67
CA LYS A 333 13.50 -14.80 -12.74
C LYS A 333 13.96 -14.19 -14.06
N THR A 334 15.24 -13.88 -14.16
CA THR A 334 15.90 -13.47 -15.40
C THR A 334 16.73 -14.57 -16.05
N SER A 335 17.20 -15.56 -15.27
CA SER A 335 17.92 -16.72 -15.78
C SER A 335 17.45 -18.05 -15.17
N GLY A 336 17.69 -19.15 -15.88
CA GLY A 336 17.30 -20.50 -15.46
C GLY A 336 15.80 -20.74 -15.43
N ASP A 337 15.38 -21.69 -14.61
CA ASP A 337 13.99 -22.09 -14.47
C ASP A 337 13.15 -20.96 -13.83
N GLY A 338 12.05 -20.59 -14.48
CA GLY A 338 11.25 -19.40 -14.16
C GLY A 338 11.68 -18.11 -14.85
N SER A 339 12.63 -18.16 -15.78
CA SER A 339 13.06 -17.03 -16.62
C SER A 339 12.15 -16.80 -17.83
N ALA A 340 12.44 -15.80 -18.67
CA ALA A 340 11.65 -15.52 -19.87
C ALA A 340 11.66 -16.67 -20.89
N GLY A 341 12.77 -17.41 -21.01
CA GLY A 341 12.89 -18.56 -21.91
C GLY A 341 12.38 -19.88 -21.32
N GLN A 342 12.25 -19.95 -19.99
CA GLN A 342 11.83 -21.15 -19.25
C GLN A 342 10.79 -20.78 -18.19
N GLY A 343 9.81 -19.96 -18.57
CA GLY A 343 8.69 -19.60 -17.69
C GLY A 343 7.84 -20.83 -17.36
N PHE A 344 7.20 -20.82 -16.20
CA PHE A 344 6.29 -21.90 -15.81
C PHE A 344 4.99 -21.81 -16.58
N MET A 345 4.85 -22.63 -17.62
CA MET A 345 3.65 -22.67 -18.46
C MET A 345 2.43 -23.24 -17.74
N THR A 346 2.63 -24.01 -16.67
CA THR A 346 1.61 -24.51 -15.76
C THR A 346 1.96 -24.14 -14.33
N PHE A 347 1.01 -24.17 -13.40
CA PHE A 347 1.33 -23.96 -11.99
C PHE A 347 2.20 -25.11 -11.49
N LYS A 348 3.34 -24.77 -10.89
CA LYS A 348 4.28 -25.70 -10.27
C LYS A 348 4.63 -25.22 -8.87
N TYR A 349 4.90 -26.17 -7.97
CA TYR A 349 5.47 -25.84 -6.67
C TYR A 349 6.98 -25.58 -6.79
N LEU A 350 7.53 -24.82 -5.86
CA LEU A 350 8.98 -24.66 -5.71
C LEU A 350 9.49 -25.73 -4.73
N PRO A 351 10.41 -26.63 -5.12
CA PRO A 351 10.95 -27.65 -4.22
C PRO A 351 11.56 -27.07 -2.95
N ASP A 352 12.16 -25.88 -3.03
CA ASP A 352 12.75 -25.17 -1.88
C ASP A 352 11.69 -24.74 -0.82
N LEU A 353 10.40 -24.75 -1.17
CA LEU A 353 9.27 -24.46 -0.25
C LEU A 353 8.55 -25.73 0.23
N MET A 354 9.07 -26.91 -0.07
CA MET A 354 8.45 -28.16 0.35
C MET A 354 8.37 -28.24 1.88
N GLY A 355 7.18 -28.53 2.41
CA GLY A 355 6.94 -28.60 3.85
C GLY A 355 6.60 -27.26 4.52
N VAL A 356 6.89 -26.14 3.87
CA VAL A 356 6.52 -24.81 4.37
C VAL A 356 5.01 -24.59 4.20
N LYS A 357 4.32 -24.25 5.29
CA LYS A 357 2.87 -24.01 5.29
C LYS A 357 2.56 -22.54 5.14
N ILE A 358 2.36 -22.13 3.89
CA ILE A 358 2.14 -20.74 3.50
C ILE A 358 0.73 -20.30 3.90
N THR A 359 0.65 -19.12 4.52
CA THR A 359 -0.59 -18.52 5.02
C THR A 359 -0.94 -17.25 4.27
N ASN A 360 0.06 -16.50 3.77
CA ASN A 360 -0.14 -15.33 2.93
C ASN A 360 1.04 -15.13 1.95
N ALA A 361 0.81 -14.37 0.89
CA ALA A 361 1.85 -14.01 -0.07
C ALA A 361 1.61 -12.62 -0.67
N ALA A 362 2.68 -12.01 -1.19
CA ALA A 362 2.60 -10.83 -2.04
C ALA A 362 3.65 -10.93 -3.15
N LEU A 363 3.28 -10.51 -4.36
CA LEU A 363 4.18 -10.49 -5.50
C LEU A 363 4.39 -9.03 -5.94
N GLY A 364 5.64 -8.56 -5.81
CA GLY A 364 6.07 -7.23 -6.19
C GLY A 364 6.60 -7.17 -7.61
N GLY A 365 7.28 -6.07 -7.96
CA GLY A 365 7.81 -5.88 -9.32
C GLY A 365 8.81 -6.97 -9.74
N VAL A 366 9.66 -7.38 -8.80
CA VAL A 366 10.60 -8.50 -8.96
C VAL A 366 10.66 -9.41 -7.74
N THR A 367 9.92 -9.07 -6.68
CA THR A 367 9.93 -9.76 -5.39
C THR A 367 8.75 -10.71 -5.26
N LEU A 368 8.98 -11.80 -4.55
CA LEU A 368 7.97 -12.74 -4.12
C LEU A 368 8.18 -12.93 -2.63
N LEU A 369 7.12 -12.70 -1.88
CA LEU A 369 7.12 -12.72 -0.42
C LEU A 369 6.06 -13.70 0.04
N CYS A 370 6.37 -14.47 1.07
CA CYS A 370 5.42 -15.37 1.72
C CYS A 370 5.56 -15.27 3.22
N THR A 371 4.41 -15.32 3.90
CA THR A 371 4.32 -15.59 5.32
C THR A 371 3.83 -17.02 5.50
N ALA A 372 4.42 -17.74 6.46
CA ALA A 372 4.13 -19.13 6.75
C ALA A 372 3.98 -19.37 8.25
N ILE A 373 3.40 -20.53 8.58
CA ILE A 373 3.37 -21.04 9.94
C ILE A 373 4.81 -21.24 10.41
N GLU A 374 5.12 -20.69 11.59
CA GLU A 374 6.42 -20.80 12.22
C GLU A 374 6.51 -22.01 13.16
N GLU A 375 7.73 -22.47 13.40
CA GLU A 375 8.03 -23.53 14.37
C GLU A 375 7.66 -23.12 15.79
N ALA A 376 7.13 -24.06 16.58
CA ALA A 376 6.62 -23.79 17.93
C ALA A 376 7.65 -23.16 18.87
N SER A 377 8.95 -23.43 18.67
CA SER A 377 10.07 -22.85 19.42
C SER A 377 10.30 -21.36 19.13
N VAL A 378 9.94 -20.88 17.92
CA VAL A 378 10.18 -19.50 17.45
C VAL A 378 8.91 -18.65 17.51
N VAL A 379 7.73 -19.27 17.40
CA VAL A 379 6.41 -18.59 17.45
C VAL A 379 6.28 -17.68 18.69
N GLY A 380 6.80 -18.11 19.83
CA GLY A 380 6.68 -17.38 21.10
C GLY A 380 5.22 -17.13 21.52
N GLU A 381 5.02 -16.27 22.53
CA GLU A 381 3.66 -15.93 23.01
C GLU A 381 2.92 -14.95 22.08
N HIS A 382 3.67 -14.17 21.31
CA HIS A 382 3.17 -13.12 20.42
C HIS A 382 2.87 -13.61 18.99
N GLY A 383 3.04 -14.90 18.71
CA GLY A 383 2.58 -15.52 17.48
C GLY A 383 3.42 -15.16 16.24
N ALA A 384 4.75 -15.17 16.37
CA ALA A 384 5.69 -14.91 15.29
C ALA A 384 5.45 -15.81 14.06
N THR A 385 5.86 -15.31 12.89
CA THR A 385 5.64 -15.98 11.61
C THR A 385 6.95 -16.23 10.89
N MET A 386 6.99 -17.30 10.09
CA MET A 386 8.12 -17.53 9.20
C MET A 386 7.94 -16.66 7.96
N ASN A 387 8.91 -15.79 7.68
CA ASN A 387 8.86 -14.85 6.56
C ASN A 387 9.88 -15.25 5.51
N ILE A 388 9.46 -15.37 4.26
CA ILE A 388 10.25 -15.90 3.16
C ILE A 388 10.22 -14.92 2.00
N CYS A 389 11.36 -14.71 1.35
CA CYS A 389 11.49 -13.79 0.24
C CYS A 389 12.41 -14.34 -0.85
N TRP A 390 12.12 -13.99 -2.10
CA TRP A 390 13.05 -14.18 -3.23
C TRP A 390 12.68 -13.25 -4.39
N GLY A 391 13.62 -13.09 -5.32
CA GLY A 391 13.45 -12.20 -6.46
C GLY A 391 14.77 -11.88 -7.14
N GLN A 392 14.79 -11.95 -8.48
CA GLN A 392 15.97 -11.63 -9.27
C GLN A 392 15.91 -10.19 -9.79
N ASN A 393 17.02 -9.45 -9.73
CA ASN A 393 17.12 -8.02 -10.06
C ASN A 393 16.42 -7.09 -9.05
N ALA A 394 16.26 -7.53 -7.80
CA ALA A 394 15.96 -6.64 -6.69
C ALA A 394 17.20 -5.77 -6.42
N ASN A 395 17.02 -4.45 -6.48
CA ASN A 395 18.12 -3.48 -6.47
C ASN A 395 18.02 -2.49 -5.32
N CYS A 396 16.83 -2.32 -4.75
CA CYS A 396 16.53 -1.29 -3.76
C CYS A 396 16.50 -1.85 -2.33
N GLY A 397 16.77 -3.13 -2.13
CA GLY A 397 16.67 -3.77 -0.80
C GLY A 397 15.26 -4.27 -0.47
N GLU A 398 14.39 -4.37 -1.47
CA GLU A 398 12.97 -4.69 -1.32
C GLU A 398 12.68 -6.13 -0.83
N LEU A 399 13.69 -7.01 -0.82
CA LEU A 399 13.62 -8.30 -0.13
C LEU A 399 13.79 -8.18 1.39
N GLY A 400 14.34 -7.07 1.88
CA GLY A 400 14.55 -6.81 3.30
C GLY A 400 15.56 -7.75 3.95
N LEU A 401 16.59 -8.20 3.21
CA LEU A 401 17.54 -9.22 3.69
C LEU A 401 18.56 -8.69 4.71
N GLY A 402 18.62 -7.37 4.91
CA GLY A 402 19.55 -6.73 5.83
C GLY A 402 20.75 -6.10 5.14
N GLU A 403 21.45 -5.27 5.90
CA GLU A 403 22.62 -4.55 5.42
C GLU A 403 23.81 -5.48 5.13
N GLY A 404 24.58 -5.16 4.09
CA GLY A 404 25.71 -6.01 3.63
C GLY A 404 25.32 -7.36 3.00
N LYS A 405 24.03 -7.73 2.99
CA LYS A 405 23.54 -8.96 2.35
C LYS A 405 23.24 -8.74 0.86
N PRO A 406 23.20 -9.81 0.04
CA PRO A 406 22.78 -9.69 -1.36
C PRO A 406 21.37 -9.09 -1.45
N ARG A 407 21.18 -8.08 -2.32
CA ARG A 407 19.87 -7.44 -2.52
C ARG A 407 18.85 -8.31 -3.26
N SER A 408 19.32 -9.39 -3.88
CA SER A 408 18.56 -10.26 -4.77
C SER A 408 18.82 -11.73 -4.43
N ALA A 409 17.80 -12.57 -4.59
CA ALA A 409 17.86 -13.99 -4.31
C ALA A 409 17.16 -14.80 -5.41
N THR A 410 17.85 -15.79 -5.98
CA THR A 410 17.31 -16.62 -7.07
C THR A 410 16.45 -17.78 -6.61
N LYS A 411 16.44 -18.05 -5.30
CA LYS A 411 15.67 -19.10 -4.63
C LYS A 411 14.98 -18.52 -3.38
N PRO A 412 13.87 -19.11 -2.92
CA PRO A 412 13.25 -18.79 -1.64
C PRO A 412 14.28 -18.83 -0.50
N LEU A 413 14.32 -17.75 0.29
CA LEU A 413 15.16 -17.64 1.49
C LEU A 413 14.31 -17.14 2.66
N ARG A 414 14.60 -17.64 3.86
CA ARG A 414 14.07 -17.06 5.11
C ARG A 414 14.59 -15.63 5.25
N ASN A 415 13.70 -14.70 5.56
CA ASN A 415 14.06 -13.33 5.88
C ASN A 415 14.36 -13.22 7.39
N GLU A 416 15.62 -13.46 7.73
CA GLU A 416 16.12 -13.47 9.11
C GLU A 416 15.95 -12.13 9.84
N THR A 417 15.83 -11.01 9.11
CA THR A 417 15.58 -9.69 9.73
C THR A 417 14.20 -9.59 10.39
N LEU A 418 13.27 -10.48 10.03
CA LEU A 418 11.92 -10.56 10.58
C LEU A 418 11.75 -11.75 11.54
N ASP A 419 12.83 -12.41 11.94
CA ASP A 419 12.77 -13.54 12.86
C ASP A 419 12.28 -13.11 14.24
N GLY A 420 11.33 -13.89 14.78
CA GLY A 420 10.65 -13.58 16.04
C GLY A 420 9.60 -12.49 15.94
N ILE A 421 9.26 -12.00 14.74
CA ILE A 421 8.23 -10.98 14.52
C ILE A 421 7.02 -11.60 13.81
N ALA A 422 5.82 -11.25 14.27
CA ALA A 422 4.58 -11.71 13.64
C ALA A 422 4.16 -10.75 12.53
N ILE A 423 4.25 -11.18 11.27
CA ILE A 423 3.74 -10.44 10.12
C ILE A 423 2.30 -10.87 9.86
N ILE A 424 1.37 -9.94 10.02
CA ILE A 424 -0.07 -10.22 9.92
C ILE A 424 -0.69 -9.75 8.60
N ASP A 425 -0.02 -8.86 7.87
CA ASP A 425 -0.35 -8.47 6.50
C ASP A 425 0.92 -8.02 5.77
N LEU A 426 0.93 -8.07 4.45
CA LEU A 426 2.05 -7.58 3.64
C LEU A 426 1.59 -7.13 2.26
N ALA A 427 2.29 -6.14 1.70
CA ALA A 427 2.08 -5.66 0.35
C ALA A 427 3.40 -5.36 -0.34
N ALA A 428 3.57 -5.90 -1.55
CA ALA A 428 4.77 -5.73 -2.35
C ALA A 428 4.51 -4.72 -3.48
N GLY A 429 5.17 -3.58 -3.41
CA GLY A 429 5.23 -2.57 -4.45
C GLY A 429 6.15 -3.00 -5.61
N GLN A 430 6.38 -2.08 -6.56
CA GLN A 430 7.32 -2.32 -7.66
C GLN A 430 8.76 -2.52 -7.13
N ASN A 431 9.19 -1.69 -6.18
CA ASN A 431 10.56 -1.66 -5.62
C ASN A 431 10.58 -1.44 -4.11
N THR A 432 9.44 -1.60 -3.44
CA THR A 432 9.25 -1.33 -2.01
C THR A 432 8.38 -2.42 -1.44
N THR A 433 8.64 -2.83 -0.21
CA THR A 433 7.81 -3.80 0.50
C THR A 433 7.30 -3.17 1.78
N PHE A 434 6.00 -3.33 2.02
CA PHE A 434 5.33 -2.93 3.24
C PHE A 434 4.91 -4.19 4.00
N TYR A 435 5.20 -4.21 5.29
CA TYR A 435 4.76 -5.25 6.21
C TYR A 435 3.87 -4.64 7.28
N LEU A 436 2.94 -5.42 7.80
CA LEU A 436 2.21 -5.11 9.01
C LEU A 436 2.68 -6.06 10.11
N ALA A 437 3.49 -5.55 11.03
CA ALA A 437 4.09 -6.31 12.11
C ALA A 437 3.33 -6.11 13.41
N ARG A 438 3.01 -7.19 14.14
CA ARG A 438 2.50 -7.07 15.50
C ARG A 438 3.61 -6.51 16.39
N ASN A 439 3.33 -5.43 17.10
CA ASN A 439 4.30 -4.69 17.91
C ASN A 439 4.52 -5.32 19.28
N LEU A 440 4.86 -6.61 19.31
CA LEU A 440 5.10 -7.37 20.53
C LEU A 440 6.40 -8.16 20.40
N GLY A 441 7.07 -8.36 21.53
CA GLY A 441 8.34 -9.07 21.63
C GLY A 441 9.56 -8.17 21.42
N GLU A 442 10.68 -8.54 22.06
CA GLU A 442 11.93 -7.77 22.05
C GLU A 442 12.44 -7.51 20.63
N ARG A 443 12.35 -8.53 19.76
CA ARG A 443 12.78 -8.45 18.35
C ARG A 443 12.10 -7.35 17.55
N TYR A 444 10.84 -7.02 17.87
CA TYR A 444 10.16 -5.89 17.23
C TYR A 444 10.75 -4.56 17.71
N GLY A 445 11.03 -4.40 19.00
CA GLY A 445 11.59 -3.17 19.58
C GLY A 445 12.98 -2.82 19.05
N GLU A 446 13.76 -3.85 18.67
CA GLU A 446 15.09 -3.74 18.07
C GLU A 446 15.08 -3.29 16.59
N LEU A 447 13.91 -3.22 15.94
CA LEU A 447 13.84 -2.80 14.54
C LEU A 447 14.27 -1.34 14.38
N PRO A 448 15.04 -1.02 13.32
CA PRO A 448 15.37 0.36 13.02
C PRO A 448 14.10 1.11 12.60
N ARG A 449 14.12 2.43 12.72
CA ARG A 449 13.00 3.32 12.37
C ARG A 449 13.36 4.16 11.17
N TRP A 450 12.37 4.52 10.35
CA TRP A 450 12.55 5.42 9.21
C TRP A 450 11.59 6.63 9.29
N PRO A 451 12.06 7.88 9.15
CA PRO A 451 13.47 8.30 9.04
C PRO A 451 14.34 7.84 10.21
N GLU A 452 15.62 7.58 9.98
CA GLU A 452 16.51 7.12 11.05
C GLU A 452 16.67 8.21 12.11
N VAL A 453 16.99 9.43 11.64
CA VAL A 453 17.10 10.64 12.46
C VAL A 453 15.93 11.56 12.13
N VAL A 454 15.31 12.11 13.17
CA VAL A 454 14.32 13.18 13.03
C VAL A 454 14.76 14.42 13.78
N GLN A 455 14.25 15.58 13.39
CA GLN A 455 14.54 16.81 14.11
C GLN A 455 13.84 16.79 15.48
N SER A 456 14.64 16.68 16.54
CA SER A 456 14.19 16.69 17.93
C SER A 456 14.81 17.86 18.72
N GLN A 457 14.38 18.04 19.96
CA GLN A 457 15.00 18.94 20.94
C GLN A 457 15.87 18.12 21.91
N GLU A 458 16.87 18.75 22.53
CA GLU A 458 17.69 18.12 23.59
C GLU A 458 17.09 18.35 24.99
N VAL A 459 16.10 19.23 25.10
CA VAL A 459 15.45 19.62 26.36
C VAL A 459 14.00 19.20 26.39
N CYS A 460 13.47 18.98 27.60
CA CYS A 460 12.08 18.61 27.79
C CYS A 460 11.12 19.59 27.11
N MET A 461 10.19 19.07 26.30
CA MET A 461 9.19 19.84 25.55
C MET A 461 8.22 20.69 26.38
N VAL A 462 8.22 20.53 27.71
CA VAL A 462 7.31 21.25 28.62
C VAL A 462 8.06 22.29 29.45
N CYS A 463 9.13 21.89 30.14
CA CYS A 463 9.85 22.78 31.06
C CYS A 463 11.11 23.41 30.45
N GLY A 464 11.56 22.94 29.28
CA GLY A 464 12.76 23.46 28.61
C GLY A 464 14.07 23.17 29.36
N LYS A 465 14.09 22.10 30.16
CA LYS A 465 15.27 21.70 30.96
C LYS A 465 15.87 20.40 30.45
N GLU A 466 17.16 20.25 30.65
CA GLU A 466 17.92 19.02 30.37
C GLU A 466 17.66 17.93 31.42
N GLU A 467 18.16 16.73 31.13
CA GLU A 467 18.10 15.60 32.05
C GLU A 467 18.75 15.94 33.41
N GLY A 468 18.06 15.62 34.51
CA GLY A 468 18.54 15.89 35.86
C GLY A 468 18.33 17.33 36.39
N GLU A 469 17.93 18.28 35.55
CA GLU A 469 17.59 19.65 35.99
C GLU A 469 16.11 19.82 36.40
N GLY A 470 15.28 18.82 36.10
CA GLY A 470 13.85 18.81 36.41
C GLY A 470 13.50 18.36 37.84
N GLY A 471 14.44 17.73 38.56
CA GLY A 471 14.29 17.26 39.94
C GLY A 471 15.06 15.95 40.19
N GLU A 472 14.99 15.38 41.40
CA GLU A 472 15.57 14.06 41.69
C GLU A 472 14.84 12.96 40.90
N GLY A 473 15.58 12.17 40.12
CA GLY A 473 15.05 11.04 39.34
C GLY A 473 14.49 11.40 37.95
N ASP A 474 14.76 12.59 37.43
CA ASP A 474 14.13 13.13 36.21
C ASP A 474 14.89 12.78 34.92
N ALA A 475 14.82 11.49 34.53
CA ALA A 475 15.27 11.03 33.22
C ALA A 475 14.35 11.54 32.11
N LEU A 476 14.92 11.81 30.93
CA LEU A 476 14.14 12.19 29.75
C LEU A 476 13.57 10.95 29.07
N LEU A 477 12.25 10.92 28.90
CA LEU A 477 11.55 9.92 28.11
C LEU A 477 11.37 10.42 26.67
N GLU A 478 11.97 9.72 25.72
CA GLU A 478 11.91 10.07 24.30
C GLU A 478 10.70 9.46 23.60
N CYS A 479 10.08 10.25 22.72
CA CYS A 479 8.96 9.80 21.89
C CYS A 479 9.42 8.91 20.74
N GLU A 480 8.81 7.75 20.58
CA GLU A 480 9.11 6.79 19.52
C GLU A 480 8.93 7.35 18.09
N LYS A 481 8.04 8.35 17.95
CA LYS A 481 7.73 8.96 16.66
C LYS A 481 8.60 10.16 16.30
N CYS A 482 8.79 11.08 17.23
CA CYS A 482 9.42 12.38 16.96
C CYS A 482 10.70 12.64 17.74
N GLU A 483 11.12 11.71 18.60
CA GLU A 483 12.33 11.76 19.43
C GLU A 483 12.43 12.97 20.36
N ASN A 484 11.38 13.79 20.44
CA ASN A 484 11.37 14.89 21.38
C ASN A 484 11.27 14.35 22.82
N PRO A 485 12.11 14.84 23.75
CA PRO A 485 12.21 14.31 25.10
C PRO A 485 11.22 14.97 26.07
N TRP A 486 10.80 14.21 27.08
CA TRP A 486 9.83 14.62 28.09
C TRP A 486 10.21 14.10 29.46
N HIS A 487 10.26 14.99 30.46
CA HIS A 487 10.30 14.58 31.86
C HIS A 487 9.00 13.88 32.25
N LEU A 488 9.11 12.75 32.97
CA LEU A 488 7.95 11.97 33.45
C LEU A 488 7.01 12.85 34.31
N GLY A 489 7.59 13.72 35.13
CA GLY A 489 6.88 14.66 36.00
C GLY A 489 6.21 15.84 35.27
N CYS A 490 6.59 16.10 34.02
CA CYS A 490 6.01 17.15 33.19
C CYS A 490 4.78 16.69 32.39
N LEU A 491 4.58 15.37 32.26
CA LEU A 491 3.45 14.81 31.54
C LEU A 491 2.12 15.03 32.28
N ARG A 492 1.02 14.99 31.52
CA ARG A 492 -0.35 15.08 32.02
C ARG A 492 -1.17 13.92 31.44
N PRO A 493 -1.52 12.89 32.22
CA PRO A 493 -1.14 12.66 33.63
C PRO A 493 0.38 12.45 33.80
N LYS A 494 0.90 12.73 35.00
CA LYS A 494 2.31 12.50 35.30
C LYS A 494 2.61 11.00 35.30
N LEU A 495 3.78 10.64 34.76
CA LEU A 495 4.30 9.28 34.89
C LEU A 495 5.22 9.19 36.11
N THR A 496 5.25 8.02 36.74
CA THR A 496 6.13 7.74 37.88
C THR A 496 7.32 6.87 37.50
N GLU A 497 7.23 6.17 36.36
CA GLU A 497 8.26 5.31 35.79
C GLU A 497 8.16 5.33 34.25
N ILE A 498 9.20 4.84 33.59
CA ILE A 498 9.21 4.66 32.13
C ILE A 498 8.21 3.54 31.78
N PRO A 499 7.24 3.78 30.89
CA PRO A 499 6.29 2.73 30.49
C PRO A 499 6.99 1.57 29.78
N ASP A 500 6.53 0.35 30.03
CA ASP A 500 6.93 -0.81 29.25
C ASP A 500 6.44 -0.68 27.80
N GLY A 501 7.34 -0.89 26.84
CA GLY A 501 7.02 -0.89 25.40
C GLY A 501 7.07 0.49 24.74
N GLU A 502 6.42 0.62 23.58
CA GLU A 502 6.44 1.86 22.79
C GLU A 502 5.72 3.01 23.51
N TRP A 503 6.39 4.15 23.66
CA TRP A 503 5.78 5.38 24.18
C TRP A 503 5.71 6.49 23.13
N HIS A 504 4.55 7.16 23.09
CA HIS A 504 4.32 8.30 22.20
C HIS A 504 3.93 9.53 23.02
N CYS A 505 4.54 10.67 22.71
CA CYS A 505 4.26 11.92 23.43
C CYS A 505 2.86 12.47 23.10
N PRO A 506 2.31 13.39 23.93
CA PRO A 506 0.99 13.99 23.70
C PRO A 506 0.80 14.64 22.33
N ASN A 507 1.87 15.17 21.74
CA ASN A 507 1.83 15.77 20.40
C ASN A 507 1.73 14.71 19.28
N CYS A 508 2.08 13.46 19.57
CA CYS A 508 2.09 12.34 18.65
C CYS A 508 0.99 11.31 18.93
N THR A 509 0.27 11.37 20.04
CA THR A 509 -0.80 10.41 20.38
C THR A 509 -2.11 10.67 19.63
N PHE A 510 -2.31 11.86 19.06
CA PHE A 510 -3.53 12.20 18.32
C PHE A 510 -3.26 12.24 16.81
N PRO A 511 -4.06 11.59 15.97
CA PRO A 511 -4.13 11.98 14.57
C PRO A 511 -4.69 13.41 14.54
N VAL A 512 -3.90 14.33 14.01
CA VAL A 512 -4.28 15.72 13.76
C VAL A 512 -5.64 15.72 13.04
N GLY A 513 -6.71 16.22 13.69
CA GLY A 513 -8.01 16.45 13.03
C GLY A 513 -9.29 16.08 13.77
N LYS A 514 -9.27 15.39 14.92
CA LYS A 514 -10.50 15.13 15.70
C LYS A 514 -10.36 15.78 17.09
N SER A 515 -10.87 17.01 17.21
CA SER A 515 -11.04 17.66 18.51
C SER A 515 -11.98 16.82 19.37
N GLU A 516 -11.53 16.39 20.54
CA GLU A 516 -12.45 16.05 21.63
C GLU A 516 -13.11 17.35 22.10
N ASN A 517 -14.38 17.52 21.74
CA ASN A 517 -15.24 18.48 22.43
C ASN A 517 -15.29 18.09 23.92
N GLY A 518 -14.62 18.88 24.75
CA GLY A 518 -14.50 18.60 26.18
C GLY A 518 -14.00 19.79 26.99
N ASN A 519 -14.60 20.96 26.78
CA ASN A 519 -14.81 22.01 27.80
C ASN A 519 -13.59 22.40 28.69
N SER A 520 -12.85 23.43 28.28
CA SER A 520 -12.18 24.31 29.26
C SER A 520 -12.31 25.76 28.80
N GLY A 521 -13.32 26.44 29.34
CA GLY A 521 -13.51 27.87 29.16
C GLY A 521 -12.35 28.66 29.77
N SER A 522 -11.76 29.53 28.96
CA SER A 522 -11.00 30.68 29.46
C SER A 522 -11.72 31.93 29.00
N LYS A 523 -12.55 32.47 29.89
CA LYS A 523 -13.08 33.83 29.82
C LYS A 523 -11.91 34.81 29.70
N ARG A 524 -11.82 35.56 28.61
CA ARG A 524 -11.21 36.90 28.65
C ARG A 524 -12.35 37.90 28.62
N ALA A 525 -12.49 38.63 29.72
CA ALA A 525 -13.40 39.74 29.88
C ALA A 525 -12.98 40.88 28.92
N ASN A 526 -13.95 41.36 28.15
CA ASN A 526 -13.97 42.73 27.66
C ASN A 526 -14.83 43.53 28.63
N ASP A 527 -14.32 44.66 29.08
CA ASP A 527 -15.03 45.84 29.55
C ASP A 527 -14.10 47.00 29.18
N ASP A 528 -14.50 47.80 28.18
CA ASP A 528 -15.02 49.17 28.36
C ASP A 528 -13.86 50.13 28.67
N GLY A 529 -13.59 51.21 27.96
CA GLY A 529 -14.37 52.08 27.10
C GLY A 529 -13.75 53.47 27.27
N GLU A 530 -13.72 54.27 26.20
CA GLU A 530 -13.74 55.74 26.16
C GLU A 530 -12.86 56.31 25.05
N GLU A 531 -13.57 57.06 24.19
CA GLU A 531 -13.10 57.93 23.13
C GLU A 531 -12.43 59.16 23.73
N ASP A 532 -11.42 59.73 23.07
CA ASP A 532 -11.50 61.16 22.75
C ASP A 532 -10.55 61.59 21.62
N GLN A 533 -11.02 62.63 20.93
CA GLN A 533 -10.58 63.13 19.64
C GLN A 533 -9.32 64.01 19.70
N GLN A 534 -8.66 64.17 18.55
CA GLN A 534 -8.52 65.42 17.78
C GLN A 534 -7.12 65.72 17.23
N ASP A 535 -7.17 66.12 15.95
CA ASP A 535 -6.29 67.01 15.19
C ASP A 535 -4.90 66.59 14.69
N GLY A 536 -4.81 66.54 13.36
CA GLY A 536 -4.12 67.63 12.66
C GLY A 536 -2.90 67.24 11.81
N GLY A 537 -2.98 67.51 10.51
CA GLY A 537 -1.80 67.97 9.75
C GLY A 537 -1.32 67.08 8.61
N ALA A 538 -1.79 67.38 7.40
CA ALA A 538 -1.14 67.01 6.15
C ALA A 538 0.27 67.61 6.05
N THR A 539 1.23 66.94 5.40
CA THR A 539 1.89 67.40 4.15
C THR A 539 3.13 66.60 3.74
N THR A 540 3.18 66.35 2.42
CA THR A 540 4.34 66.34 1.52
C THR A 540 5.40 65.25 1.55
N ALA A 541 5.47 64.57 0.41
CA ALA A 541 6.61 63.85 -0.14
C ALA A 541 7.87 64.73 -0.30
N LYS A 542 9.04 64.11 -0.10
CA LYS A 542 10.23 64.38 -0.93
C LYS A 542 11.24 63.22 -0.86
N LYS A 543 11.52 62.65 -2.04
CA LYS A 543 12.73 61.88 -2.35
C LYS A 543 13.98 62.74 -2.07
N ARG A 544 15.04 62.14 -1.52
CA ARG A 544 16.36 62.09 -2.18
C ARG A 544 17.31 61.12 -1.48
N ARG A 545 18.00 60.36 -2.32
CA ARG A 545 19.15 59.50 -2.04
C ARG A 545 20.30 60.28 -1.38
N ALA A 546 21.03 59.60 -0.52
CA ALA A 546 22.47 59.36 -0.71
C ALA A 546 22.68 57.85 -0.65
#